data_AF-A0AAE1TXQ8-F1
#
_entry.id   AF-A0AAE1TXQ8-F1
#
_cell.length_a   1.000
_cell.length_b   1.000
_cell.length_c   1.000
_cell.angle_alpha   90.00
_cell.angle_beta   90.00
_cell.angle_gamma   90.00
#
_symmetry.space_group_name_H-M   'P 1'
#
loop_
_entity.id
_entity.type
_entity.pdbx_description
1 polymer ?
#
loop_
_entity_poly.entity_id
_entity_poly.type
_entity_poly.pdbx_seq_one_letter_code
_entity_poly.pdbx_strand_id
1 'polypeptide(L)'
;MAARRAQAAQRQGDKVALRGRIVGMRESGLSTCDIAEEVGVHRTTVYRWLKRWDEEGNLRDHSKPGRARKTTAEEDRRIREYFETHPFSNAIAAREHLQLDLSAETIRKRMKEMGFRHRTPAIKPKLTERHRELRLQFAQRYDEENVYQVARSGRVTCNVWGWIFLHGVGEVTEIEGRFTSDTYLEILEEVMLPSVRSYALPPYKISKTTENMNVTTALQTVYFPELMLNHNGDWYENMNFRQGYKGKPCRADFNGH
;
A
#
# COMPACT_ATOMS: atom_id res chain seq x y z
N MET A 1 -28.43 -1.15 16.57
CA MET A 1 -28.21 -2.57 16.20
C MET A 1 -27.75 -3.43 17.37
N ALA A 2 -26.80 -2.98 18.20
CA ALA A 2 -26.26 -3.75 19.33
C ALA A 2 -27.31 -4.09 20.42
N ALA A 3 -28.09 -3.12 20.89
CA ALA A 3 -29.11 -3.34 21.92
C ALA A 3 -30.19 -4.39 21.52
N ARG A 4 -30.65 -4.35 20.26
CA ARG A 4 -31.59 -5.35 19.73
C ARG A 4 -31.01 -6.77 19.69
N ARG A 5 -29.71 -6.90 19.40
CA ARG A 5 -29.01 -8.19 19.40
C ARG A 5 -28.82 -8.73 20.82
N ALA A 6 -28.47 -7.88 21.78
CA ALA A 6 -28.34 -8.26 23.19
C ALA A 6 -29.68 -8.76 23.76
N GLN A 7 -30.78 -8.05 23.52
CA GLN A 7 -32.13 -8.48 23.95
C GLN A 7 -32.56 -9.81 23.31
N ALA A 8 -32.24 -10.03 22.02
CA ALA A 8 -32.54 -11.29 21.35
C ALA A 8 -31.73 -12.47 21.92
N ALA A 9 -30.46 -12.24 22.27
CA ALA A 9 -29.62 -13.24 22.90
C ALA A 9 -30.12 -13.63 24.30
N GLN A 10 -30.51 -12.63 25.11
CA GLN A 10 -31.09 -12.85 26.43
C GLN A 10 -32.36 -13.72 26.33
N ARG A 11 -33.30 -13.33 25.46
CA ARG A 11 -34.53 -14.10 25.23
C ARG A 11 -34.28 -15.54 24.76
N GLN A 12 -33.19 -15.78 24.04
CA GLN A 12 -32.81 -17.13 23.63
C GLN A 12 -32.27 -17.94 24.80
N GLY A 13 -31.45 -17.33 25.65
CA GLY A 13 -30.96 -17.93 26.90
C GLY A 13 -32.12 -18.35 27.81
N ASP A 14 -33.08 -17.44 28.02
CA ASP A 14 -34.26 -17.71 28.87
C ASP A 14 -35.07 -18.90 28.35
N LYS A 15 -35.26 -19.01 27.03
CA LYS A 15 -35.94 -20.16 26.40
C LYS A 15 -35.19 -21.47 26.57
N VAL A 16 -33.87 -21.45 26.44
CA VAL A 16 -33.04 -22.65 26.61
C VAL A 16 -33.10 -23.12 28.07
N ALA A 17 -33.03 -22.20 29.04
CA ALA A 17 -33.20 -22.51 30.46
C ALA A 17 -34.57 -23.11 30.77
N LEU A 18 -35.64 -22.54 30.18
CA LEU A 18 -37.00 -23.06 30.30
C LEU A 18 -37.12 -24.51 29.78
N ARG A 19 -36.54 -24.78 28.61
CA ARG A 19 -36.54 -26.12 28.00
C ARG A 19 -35.71 -27.11 28.82
N GLY A 20 -34.57 -26.67 29.36
CA GLY A 20 -33.75 -27.49 30.25
C GLY A 20 -34.49 -27.89 31.53
N ARG A 21 -35.26 -26.97 32.14
CA ARG A 21 -36.14 -27.29 33.27
C ARG A 21 -37.19 -28.35 32.92
N ILE A 22 -37.84 -28.22 31.76
CA ILE A 22 -38.85 -29.19 31.29
C ILE A 22 -38.23 -30.59 31.17
N VAL A 23 -37.03 -30.70 30.59
CA VAL A 23 -36.32 -31.98 30.45
C VAL A 23 -35.93 -32.55 31.82
N GLY A 24 -35.32 -31.76 32.71
CA GLY A 24 -34.90 -32.23 34.03
C GLY A 24 -36.06 -32.70 34.90
N MET A 25 -37.23 -32.03 34.82
CA MET A 25 -38.44 -32.48 35.51
C MET A 25 -38.98 -33.80 34.93
N ARG A 26 -38.87 -33.99 33.61
CA ARG A 26 -39.26 -35.26 32.97
C ARG A 26 -38.36 -36.41 33.40
N GLU A 27 -37.05 -36.19 33.50
CA GLU A 27 -36.08 -37.19 33.98
C GLU A 27 -36.32 -37.55 35.46
N SER A 28 -36.87 -36.62 36.24
CA SER A 28 -37.29 -36.86 37.63
C SER A 28 -38.62 -37.62 37.75
N GLY A 29 -39.23 -38.04 36.64
CA GLY A 29 -40.44 -38.87 36.61
C GLY A 29 -41.77 -38.11 36.62
N LEU A 30 -41.77 -36.77 36.53
CA LEU A 30 -43.02 -36.00 36.52
C LEU A 30 -43.85 -36.20 35.24
N SER A 31 -45.18 -36.12 35.39
CA SER A 31 -46.09 -36.19 34.26
C SER A 31 -46.06 -34.89 33.44
N THR A 32 -46.50 -34.95 32.18
CA THR A 32 -46.55 -33.75 31.33
C THR A 32 -47.54 -32.69 31.82
N CYS A 33 -48.53 -33.07 32.62
CA CYS A 33 -49.46 -32.14 33.26
C CYS A 33 -48.78 -31.40 34.42
N ASP A 34 -48.12 -32.14 35.31
CA ASP A 34 -47.45 -31.54 36.48
C ASP A 34 -46.33 -30.59 36.03
N ILE A 35 -45.57 -30.98 35.00
CA ILE A 35 -44.53 -30.12 34.40
C ILE A 35 -45.15 -28.84 33.82
N ALA A 36 -46.32 -28.93 33.19
CA ALA A 36 -46.99 -27.78 32.59
C ALA A 36 -47.46 -26.77 33.65
N GLU A 37 -48.02 -27.26 34.75
CA GLU A 37 -48.45 -26.45 35.89
C GLU A 37 -47.26 -25.79 36.60
N GLU A 38 -46.21 -26.55 36.89
CA GLU A 38 -45.00 -26.07 37.57
C GLU A 38 -44.21 -25.05 36.74
N VAL A 39 -44.13 -25.26 35.43
CA VAL A 39 -43.38 -24.38 34.53
C VAL A 39 -44.23 -23.20 34.02
N GLY A 40 -45.55 -23.25 34.17
CA GLY A 40 -46.46 -22.21 33.70
C GLY A 40 -46.58 -22.14 32.16
N VAL A 41 -46.45 -23.28 31.48
CA VAL A 41 -46.55 -23.39 30.02
C VAL A 41 -47.62 -24.42 29.63
N HIS A 42 -48.28 -24.19 28.49
CA HIS A 42 -49.34 -25.10 28.04
C HIS A 42 -48.83 -26.53 27.82
N ARG A 43 -49.60 -27.55 28.24
CA ARG A 43 -49.24 -28.99 28.15
C ARG A 43 -48.76 -29.42 26.75
N THR A 44 -49.36 -28.90 25.68
CA THR A 44 -48.93 -29.21 24.31
C THR A 44 -47.53 -28.69 23.98
N THR A 45 -47.10 -27.61 24.63
CA THR A 45 -45.74 -27.06 24.50
C THR A 45 -44.74 -27.97 25.17
N VAL A 46 -45.04 -28.44 26.39
CA VAL A 46 -44.23 -29.45 27.11
C VAL A 46 -44.10 -30.71 26.26
N TYR A 47 -45.22 -31.26 25.78
CA TYR A 47 -45.23 -32.45 24.93
C TYR A 47 -44.38 -32.28 23.66
N ARG A 48 -44.56 -31.17 22.92
CA ARG A 48 -43.77 -30.90 21.70
C ARG A 48 -42.28 -30.79 21.99
N TRP A 49 -41.90 -30.20 23.13
CA TRP A 49 -40.50 -30.09 23.52
C TRP A 49 -39.89 -31.42 23.95
N LEU A 50 -40.59 -32.21 24.75
CA LEU A 50 -40.13 -33.53 25.16
C LEU A 50 -39.98 -34.46 23.96
N LYS A 51 -40.99 -34.50 23.09
CA LYS A 51 -40.92 -35.27 21.84
C LYS A 51 -39.69 -34.88 21.01
N ARG A 52 -39.44 -33.58 20.86
CA ARG A 52 -38.28 -33.07 20.13
C ARG A 52 -36.96 -33.39 20.84
N TRP A 53 -36.93 -33.38 22.16
CA TRP A 53 -35.76 -33.75 22.95
C TRP A 53 -35.41 -35.23 22.75
N ASP A 54 -36.42 -36.11 22.79
CA ASP A 54 -36.24 -37.53 22.55
C ASP A 54 -35.74 -37.81 21.11
N GLU A 55 -36.14 -36.99 20.13
CA GLU A 55 -35.73 -37.12 18.73
C GLU A 55 -34.36 -36.50 18.41
N GLU A 56 -34.04 -35.30 18.94
CA GLU A 56 -32.88 -34.49 18.52
C GLU A 56 -31.83 -34.25 19.63
N GLY A 57 -32.18 -34.42 20.91
CA GLY A 57 -31.27 -34.14 22.04
C GLY A 57 -30.80 -32.68 22.14
N ASN A 58 -31.53 -31.71 21.57
CA ASN A 58 -31.10 -30.31 21.47
C ASN A 58 -32.16 -29.32 21.99
N LEU A 59 -31.74 -28.41 22.88
CA LEU A 59 -32.59 -27.36 23.45
C LEU A 59 -32.64 -26.06 22.61
N ARG A 60 -31.83 -25.94 21.57
CA ARG A 60 -31.75 -24.74 20.72
C ARG A 60 -32.84 -24.70 19.66
N ASP A 61 -33.15 -23.50 19.18
CA ASP A 61 -34.03 -23.35 18.03
C ASP A 61 -33.34 -23.81 16.75
N HIS A 62 -34.11 -24.42 15.85
CA HIS A 62 -33.68 -24.65 14.48
C HIS A 62 -33.36 -23.32 13.80
N SER A 63 -32.32 -23.32 12.97
CA SER A 63 -32.09 -22.18 12.08
C SER A 63 -33.28 -22.08 11.13
N LYS A 64 -34.00 -20.96 11.20
CA LYS A 64 -35.08 -20.70 10.26
C LYS A 64 -34.46 -20.42 8.89
N PRO A 65 -34.98 -21.01 7.80
CA PRO A 65 -34.55 -20.64 6.47
C PRO A 65 -34.79 -19.14 6.29
N GLY A 66 -33.76 -18.43 5.83
CA GLY A 66 -33.85 -17.01 5.55
C GLY A 66 -34.76 -16.73 4.35
N ARG A 67 -34.91 -15.45 4.01
CA ARG A 67 -35.59 -15.06 2.77
C ARG A 67 -34.91 -15.72 1.57
N ALA A 68 -35.70 -16.36 0.70
CA ALA A 68 -35.19 -16.92 -0.55
C ALA A 68 -34.43 -15.85 -1.36
N ARG A 69 -33.36 -16.28 -2.03
CA ARG A 69 -32.57 -15.41 -2.90
C ARG A 69 -33.39 -15.01 -4.12
N LYS A 70 -33.12 -13.82 -4.64
CA LYS A 70 -33.68 -13.36 -5.92
C LYS A 70 -32.98 -13.97 -7.13
N THR A 71 -31.79 -14.51 -6.94
CA THR A 71 -30.97 -15.09 -8.01
C THR A 71 -30.98 -16.61 -7.93
N THR A 72 -30.90 -17.23 -9.09
CA THR A 72 -30.68 -18.66 -9.29
C THR A 72 -29.19 -18.98 -9.36
N ALA A 73 -28.84 -20.25 -9.19
CA ALA A 73 -27.45 -20.68 -9.32
C ALA A 73 -26.90 -20.47 -10.74
N GLU A 74 -27.77 -20.52 -11.76
CA GLU A 74 -27.40 -20.27 -13.16
C GLU A 74 -27.05 -18.81 -13.40
N GLU A 75 -27.86 -17.88 -12.90
CA GLU A 75 -27.58 -16.45 -12.99
C GLU A 75 -26.28 -16.09 -12.25
N ASP A 76 -26.05 -16.67 -11.07
CA ASP A 76 -24.81 -16.46 -10.31
C ASP A 76 -23.57 -16.95 -11.09
N ARG A 77 -23.70 -18.05 -11.84
CA ARG A 77 -22.65 -18.57 -12.75
C ARG A 77 -22.37 -17.61 -13.90
N ARG A 78 -23.43 -17.13 -14.58
CA ARG A 78 -23.31 -16.16 -15.67
C ARG A 78 -22.69 -14.85 -15.21
N ILE A 79 -23.02 -14.39 -14.00
CA ILE A 79 -22.40 -13.21 -13.39
C ILE A 79 -20.90 -13.45 -13.19
N ARG A 80 -20.50 -14.61 -12.65
CA ARG A 80 -19.09 -14.94 -12.45
C ARG A 80 -18.30 -14.92 -13.76
N GLU A 81 -18.78 -15.65 -14.76
CA GLU A 81 -18.12 -15.77 -16.07
C GLU A 81 -17.96 -14.41 -16.77
N TYR A 82 -18.98 -13.55 -16.67
CA TYR A 82 -18.90 -12.20 -17.21
C TYR A 82 -17.77 -11.37 -16.58
N PHE A 83 -17.57 -11.45 -15.26
CA PHE A 83 -16.52 -10.70 -14.58
C PHE A 83 -15.13 -11.32 -14.71
N GLU A 84 -15.03 -12.62 -14.96
CA GLU A 84 -13.77 -13.29 -15.31
C GLU A 84 -13.28 -12.87 -16.70
N THR A 85 -14.20 -12.76 -17.66
CA THR A 85 -13.90 -12.29 -19.02
C THR A 85 -13.72 -10.77 -19.11
N HIS A 86 -14.40 -10.00 -18.25
CA HIS A 86 -14.34 -8.53 -18.25
C HIS A 86 -14.02 -7.95 -16.85
N PRO A 87 -12.77 -8.05 -16.36
CA PRO A 87 -12.42 -7.66 -14.98
C PRO A 87 -12.65 -6.18 -14.63
N PHE A 88 -12.68 -5.29 -15.62
CA PHE A 88 -12.87 -3.85 -15.44
C PHE A 88 -14.31 -3.37 -15.69
N SER A 89 -15.23 -4.30 -15.97
CA SER A 89 -16.64 -3.98 -16.18
C SER A 89 -17.31 -3.56 -14.87
N ASN A 90 -18.47 -2.90 -14.99
CA ASN A 90 -19.27 -2.47 -13.84
C ASN A 90 -20.56 -3.29 -13.72
N ALA A 91 -21.19 -3.26 -12.54
CA ALA A 91 -22.41 -4.02 -12.27
C ALA A 91 -23.63 -3.61 -13.11
N ILE A 92 -23.65 -2.39 -13.65
CA ILE A 92 -24.73 -1.90 -14.53
C ILE A 92 -24.55 -2.52 -15.93
N ALA A 93 -23.32 -2.49 -16.45
CA ALA A 93 -22.96 -3.14 -17.71
C ALA A 93 -23.20 -4.66 -17.66
N ALA A 94 -22.85 -5.31 -16.53
CA ALA A 94 -23.15 -6.73 -16.32
C ALA A 94 -24.65 -7.02 -16.37
N ARG A 95 -25.46 -6.17 -15.72
CA ARG A 95 -26.93 -6.30 -15.73
C ARG A 95 -27.49 -6.20 -17.14
N GLU A 96 -27.04 -5.21 -17.91
CA GLU A 96 -27.50 -4.94 -19.28
C GLU A 96 -27.06 -6.05 -20.23
N HIS A 97 -25.81 -6.48 -20.14
CA HIS A 97 -25.26 -7.55 -20.98
C HIS A 97 -25.92 -8.90 -20.71
N LEU A 98 -26.19 -9.22 -19.44
CA LEU A 98 -26.82 -10.49 -19.05
C LEU A 98 -28.35 -10.46 -19.09
N GLN A 99 -28.95 -9.29 -19.33
CA GLN A 99 -30.39 -9.02 -19.34
C GLN A 99 -31.09 -9.50 -18.06
N LEU A 100 -30.46 -9.26 -16.90
CA LEU A 100 -30.98 -9.68 -15.60
C LEU A 100 -31.93 -8.61 -15.03
N ASP A 101 -33.13 -9.01 -14.59
CA ASP A 101 -34.04 -8.14 -13.82
C ASP A 101 -33.61 -8.03 -12.35
N LEU A 102 -32.37 -7.57 -12.15
CA LEU A 102 -31.75 -7.42 -10.85
C LEU A 102 -31.24 -5.99 -10.70
N SER A 103 -31.28 -5.48 -9.47
CA SER A 103 -30.59 -4.23 -9.16
C SER A 103 -29.07 -4.42 -9.24
N ALA A 104 -28.34 -3.39 -9.64
CA ALA A 104 -26.88 -3.40 -9.63
C ALA A 104 -26.30 -3.76 -8.23
N GLU A 105 -27.02 -3.41 -7.15
CA GLU A 105 -26.63 -3.77 -5.79
C GLU A 105 -26.75 -5.28 -5.52
N THR A 106 -27.73 -5.94 -6.11
CA THR A 106 -27.85 -7.41 -6.00
C THR A 106 -26.63 -8.07 -6.64
N ILE A 107 -26.22 -7.60 -7.82
CA ILE A 107 -25.02 -8.09 -8.52
C ILE A 107 -23.76 -7.85 -7.67
N ARG A 108 -23.57 -6.65 -7.10
CA ARG A 108 -22.43 -6.38 -6.20
C ARG A 108 -22.39 -7.28 -4.98
N LYS A 109 -23.55 -7.58 -4.38
CA LYS A 109 -23.65 -8.55 -3.27
C LYS A 109 -23.23 -9.94 -3.71
N ARG A 110 -23.70 -10.41 -4.87
CA ARG A 110 -23.31 -11.71 -5.45
C ARG A 110 -21.81 -11.76 -5.70
N MET A 111 -21.23 -10.72 -6.31
CA MET A 111 -19.79 -10.61 -6.53
C MET A 111 -18.99 -10.72 -5.23
N LYS A 112 -19.43 -10.02 -4.18
CA LYS A 112 -18.77 -10.07 -2.86
C LYS A 112 -18.88 -11.46 -2.21
N GLU A 113 -20.04 -12.11 -2.32
CA GLU A 113 -20.23 -13.49 -1.84
C GLU A 113 -19.33 -14.49 -2.60
N MET A 114 -19.09 -14.25 -3.89
CA MET A 114 -18.19 -15.05 -4.72
C MET A 114 -16.70 -14.74 -4.49
N GLY A 115 -16.37 -13.77 -3.63
CA GLY A 115 -14.98 -13.42 -3.30
C GLY A 115 -14.35 -12.35 -4.19
N PHE A 116 -15.08 -11.80 -5.17
CA PHE A 116 -14.56 -10.70 -5.98
C PHE A 116 -14.32 -9.46 -5.12
N ARG A 117 -13.20 -8.79 -5.40
CA ARG A 117 -12.80 -7.55 -4.73
C ARG A 117 -12.60 -6.47 -5.77
N HIS A 118 -13.33 -5.38 -5.64
CA HIS A 118 -13.06 -4.18 -6.42
C HIS A 118 -11.72 -3.57 -6.01
N ARG A 119 -10.90 -3.23 -6.99
CA ARG A 119 -9.60 -2.56 -6.82
C ARG A 119 -9.46 -1.49 -7.89
N THR A 120 -8.81 -0.40 -7.53
CA THR A 120 -8.40 0.61 -8.50
C THR A 120 -7.21 0.09 -9.29
N PRO A 121 -7.26 0.03 -10.63
CA PRO A 121 -6.12 -0.39 -11.44
C PRO A 121 -4.96 0.60 -11.26
N ALA A 122 -3.72 0.09 -11.28
CA ALA A 122 -2.54 0.93 -11.25
C ALA A 122 -2.42 1.72 -12.56
N ILE A 123 -2.36 3.05 -12.46
CA ILE A 123 -2.11 3.91 -13.62
C ILE A 123 -0.63 3.80 -13.98
N LYS A 124 -0.32 3.21 -15.15
CA LYS A 124 1.03 3.06 -15.68
C LYS A 124 1.13 3.72 -17.05
N PRO A 125 2.22 4.43 -17.36
CA PRO A 125 2.44 4.93 -18.72
C PRO A 125 2.52 3.75 -19.69
N LYS A 126 1.95 3.91 -20.89
CA LYS A 126 2.03 2.89 -21.94
C LYS A 126 3.50 2.72 -22.34
N LEU A 127 4.03 1.52 -22.19
CA LEU A 127 5.38 1.20 -22.64
C LEU A 127 5.36 0.99 -24.15
N THR A 128 6.23 1.69 -24.86
CA THR A 128 6.59 1.37 -26.24
C THR A 128 7.46 0.10 -26.24
N GLU A 129 7.60 -0.54 -27.40
CA GLU A 129 8.41 -1.76 -27.51
C GLU A 129 9.87 -1.50 -27.11
N ARG A 130 10.45 -0.41 -27.61
CA ARG A 130 11.78 0.07 -27.20
C ARG A 130 11.90 0.25 -25.68
N HIS A 131 10.88 0.76 -25.00
CA HIS A 131 10.92 0.91 -23.53
C HIS A 131 10.89 -0.45 -22.81
N ARG A 132 10.25 -1.47 -23.38
CA ARG A 132 10.23 -2.83 -22.81
C ARG A 132 11.61 -3.47 -22.93
N GLU A 133 12.21 -3.41 -24.12
CA GLU A 133 13.56 -3.93 -24.39
C GLU A 133 14.60 -3.29 -23.47
N LEU A 134 14.62 -1.95 -23.36
CA LEU A 134 15.57 -1.25 -22.50
C LEU A 134 15.38 -1.61 -21.02
N ARG A 135 14.14 -1.77 -20.57
CA ARG A 135 13.86 -2.17 -19.17
C ARG A 135 14.28 -3.61 -18.91
N LEU A 136 14.09 -4.50 -19.87
CA LEU A 136 14.51 -5.89 -19.77
C LEU A 136 16.05 -5.98 -19.72
N GLN A 137 16.74 -5.33 -20.66
CA GLN A 137 18.20 -5.24 -20.67
C GLN A 137 18.76 -4.63 -19.38
N PHE A 138 18.11 -3.59 -18.84
CA PHE A 138 18.51 -2.99 -17.57
C PHE A 138 18.35 -3.97 -16.40
N ALA A 139 17.24 -4.71 -16.35
CA ALA A 139 16.98 -5.70 -15.30
C ALA A 139 17.98 -6.87 -15.35
N GLN A 140 18.39 -7.27 -16.55
CA GLN A 140 19.28 -8.42 -16.79
C GLN A 140 20.78 -8.06 -16.79
N ARG A 141 21.14 -6.77 -16.78
CA ARG A 141 22.54 -6.31 -16.89
C ARG A 141 23.47 -6.90 -15.83
N TYR A 142 22.94 -7.20 -14.64
CA TYR A 142 23.72 -7.73 -13.52
C TYR A 142 23.57 -9.24 -13.34
N ASP A 143 22.90 -9.92 -14.27
CA ASP A 143 22.91 -11.38 -14.29
C ASP A 143 24.35 -11.85 -14.51
N GLU A 144 24.76 -12.93 -13.86
CA GLU A 144 26.16 -13.41 -13.85
C GLU A 144 26.72 -13.63 -15.26
N GLU A 145 25.87 -14.01 -16.21
CA GLU A 145 26.20 -14.20 -17.63
C GLU A 145 26.53 -12.90 -18.37
N ASN A 146 26.06 -11.76 -17.86
CA ASN A 146 26.21 -10.43 -18.47
C ASN A 146 27.29 -9.57 -17.79
N VAL A 147 27.92 -10.08 -16.72
CA VAL A 147 28.96 -9.37 -15.97
C VAL A 147 30.31 -10.07 -16.17
N TYR A 148 31.20 -9.45 -16.93
CA TYR A 148 32.58 -9.91 -17.01
C TYR A 148 33.31 -9.69 -15.68
N GLN A 149 33.72 -10.78 -15.02
CA GLN A 149 34.65 -10.74 -13.90
C GLN A 149 36.02 -10.25 -14.40
N VAL A 150 36.32 -8.97 -14.21
CA VAL A 150 37.64 -8.44 -14.55
C VAL A 150 38.62 -8.99 -13.50
N ALA A 151 39.51 -9.90 -13.92
CA ALA A 151 40.65 -10.30 -13.10
C ALA A 151 41.37 -9.02 -12.65
N ARG A 152 41.63 -8.85 -11.34
CA ARG A 152 42.34 -7.69 -10.79
C ARG A 152 43.60 -7.47 -11.61
N SER A 153 43.58 -6.51 -12.53
CA SER A 153 44.75 -6.22 -13.33
C SER A 153 45.82 -5.73 -12.37
N GLY A 154 47.06 -6.21 -12.47
CA GLY A 154 48.20 -5.64 -11.76
C GLY A 154 48.54 -4.20 -12.18
N ARG A 155 47.58 -3.47 -12.77
CA ARG A 155 47.68 -2.05 -13.07
C ARG A 155 47.61 -1.29 -11.75
N VAL A 156 48.65 -0.53 -11.48
CA VAL A 156 48.60 0.55 -10.51
C VAL A 156 47.52 1.52 -10.98
N THR A 157 46.51 1.75 -10.15
CA THR A 157 45.45 2.71 -10.39
C THR A 157 45.65 3.87 -9.43
N CYS A 158 45.85 5.07 -9.94
CA CYS A 158 45.80 6.29 -9.15
C CYS A 158 44.41 6.92 -9.33
N ASN A 159 43.84 7.39 -8.23
CA ASN A 159 42.63 8.19 -8.29
C ASN A 159 43.07 9.63 -8.58
N VAL A 160 42.41 10.30 -9.52
CA VAL A 160 42.69 11.71 -9.81
C VAL A 160 41.41 12.51 -9.73
N TRP A 161 41.53 13.74 -9.25
CA TRP A 161 40.49 14.73 -9.28
C TRP A 161 40.90 15.87 -10.17
N GLY A 162 40.06 16.24 -11.13
CA GLY A 162 40.26 17.41 -11.96
C GLY A 162 38.96 18.17 -12.11
N TRP A 163 39.08 19.46 -12.39
CA TRP A 163 37.93 20.30 -12.73
C TRP A 163 38.11 20.89 -14.11
N ILE A 164 37.00 21.18 -14.77
CA ILE A 164 36.96 21.77 -16.11
C ILE A 164 35.95 22.91 -16.10
N PHE A 165 36.15 23.90 -16.97
CA PHE A 165 35.27 25.05 -17.09
C PHE A 165 35.10 25.46 -18.55
N LEU A 166 34.20 26.41 -18.82
CA LEU A 166 33.77 26.74 -20.19
C LEU A 166 34.93 27.07 -21.15
N HIS A 167 36.01 27.64 -20.63
CA HIS A 167 37.14 28.12 -21.45
C HIS A 167 38.39 27.25 -21.31
N GLY A 168 38.33 26.10 -20.62
CA GLY A 168 39.49 25.22 -20.48
C GLY A 168 39.38 24.13 -19.42
N VAL A 169 40.51 23.50 -19.15
CA VAL A 169 40.67 22.54 -18.07
C VAL A 169 41.39 23.21 -16.91
N GLY A 170 40.93 22.93 -15.70
CA GLY A 170 41.61 23.32 -14.47
C GLY A 170 42.68 22.31 -14.08
N GLU A 171 43.23 22.50 -12.89
CA GLU A 171 44.26 21.63 -12.33
C GLU A 171 43.73 20.22 -12.02
N VAL A 172 44.61 19.24 -12.19
CA VAL A 172 44.36 17.83 -11.85
C VAL A 172 45.28 17.44 -10.71
N THR A 173 44.70 16.85 -9.67
CA THR A 173 45.39 16.44 -8.45
C THR A 173 45.18 14.96 -8.20
N GLU A 174 46.24 14.26 -7.83
CA GLU A 174 46.16 12.87 -7.39
C GLU A 174 45.47 12.79 -6.03
N ILE A 175 44.52 11.87 -5.90
CA ILE A 175 43.84 11.57 -4.64
C ILE A 175 44.54 10.38 -4.02
N GLU A 176 45.31 10.62 -2.96
CA GLU A 176 45.90 9.55 -2.16
C GLU A 176 44.82 8.86 -1.30
N GLY A 177 44.64 7.55 -1.51
CA GLY A 177 43.71 6.75 -0.71
C GLY A 177 42.25 6.85 -1.15
N ARG A 178 41.32 6.84 -0.17
CA ARG A 178 39.87 6.81 -0.43
C ARG A 178 39.33 8.22 -0.59
N PHE A 179 38.55 8.43 -1.65
CA PHE A 179 37.79 9.65 -1.88
C PHE A 179 36.62 9.75 -0.88
N THR A 180 36.75 10.66 0.09
CA THR A 180 35.76 10.97 1.12
C THR A 180 35.22 12.38 0.94
N SER A 181 34.23 12.77 1.76
CA SER A 181 33.73 14.15 1.72
C SER A 181 34.81 15.14 2.16
N ASP A 182 35.62 14.80 3.17
CA ASP A 182 36.66 15.67 3.70
C ASP A 182 37.80 15.91 2.68
N THR A 183 38.29 14.83 2.03
CA THR A 183 39.28 14.96 0.94
C THR A 183 38.74 15.78 -0.22
N TYR A 184 37.43 15.73 -0.48
CA TYR A 184 36.81 16.54 -1.51
C TYR A 184 36.77 18.03 -1.15
N LEU A 185 36.48 18.37 0.12
CA LEU A 185 36.50 19.75 0.60
C LEU A 185 37.91 20.33 0.53
N GLU A 186 38.90 19.58 1.00
CA GLU A 186 40.31 19.95 0.97
C GLU A 186 40.78 20.24 -0.48
N ILE A 187 40.44 19.36 -1.43
CA ILE A 187 40.75 19.59 -2.85
C ILE A 187 40.06 20.85 -3.39
N LEU A 188 38.82 21.16 -2.97
CA LEU A 188 38.18 22.39 -3.39
C LEU A 188 38.86 23.64 -2.85
N GLU A 189 39.21 23.63 -1.56
CA GLU A 189 39.84 24.77 -0.88
C GLU A 189 41.27 25.03 -1.33
N GLU A 190 42.07 23.97 -1.45
CA GLU A 190 43.50 24.09 -1.66
C GLU A 190 43.89 24.05 -3.15
N VAL A 191 43.09 23.39 -4.00
CA VAL A 191 43.41 23.25 -5.44
C VAL A 191 42.47 24.09 -6.29
N MET A 192 41.16 23.89 -6.16
CA MET A 192 40.21 24.49 -7.10
C MET A 192 40.07 26.00 -6.90
N LEU A 193 39.86 26.47 -5.66
CA LEU A 193 39.63 27.90 -5.39
C LEU A 193 40.84 28.79 -5.72
N PRO A 194 42.09 28.44 -5.35
CA PRO A 194 43.26 29.23 -5.71
C PRO A 194 43.46 29.26 -7.22
N SER A 195 43.30 28.11 -7.90
CA SER A 195 43.42 28.03 -9.34
C SER A 195 42.34 28.85 -10.05
N VAL A 196 41.08 28.80 -9.62
CA VAL A 196 39.99 29.67 -10.13
C VAL A 196 40.32 31.16 -9.98
N ARG A 197 40.87 31.57 -8.83
CA ARG A 197 41.25 32.98 -8.58
C ARG A 197 42.35 33.45 -9.53
N SER A 198 43.27 32.56 -9.93
CA SER A 198 44.35 32.91 -10.87
C SER A 198 43.86 33.15 -12.31
N TYR A 199 42.76 32.52 -12.72
CA TYR A 199 42.19 32.67 -14.07
C TYR A 199 41.41 33.97 -14.30
N ALA A 200 41.30 34.86 -13.29
CA ALA A 200 40.60 36.15 -13.37
C ALA A 200 39.24 36.06 -14.10
N LEU A 201 38.48 34.99 -13.83
CA LEU A 201 37.21 34.73 -14.50
C LEU A 201 36.22 35.86 -14.18
N PRO A 202 35.55 36.46 -15.18
CA PRO A 202 34.50 37.45 -14.94
C PRO A 202 33.45 36.91 -13.95
N PRO A 203 32.74 37.78 -13.21
CA PRO A 203 31.80 37.39 -12.16
C PRO A 203 30.52 36.77 -12.77
N TYR A 204 30.66 35.57 -13.32
CA TYR A 204 29.56 34.73 -13.75
C TYR A 204 29.41 33.56 -12.78
N LYS A 205 28.14 33.22 -12.57
CA LYS A 205 27.67 32.15 -11.68
C LYS A 205 28.36 30.82 -12.00
N ILE A 206 29.16 30.30 -11.08
CA ILE A 206 29.74 28.96 -11.18
C ILE A 206 28.62 27.94 -10.91
N SER A 207 28.16 27.24 -11.95
CA SER A 207 27.21 26.13 -11.81
C SER A 207 27.96 24.79 -11.79
N LYS A 208 27.85 24.06 -10.68
CA LYS A 208 28.45 22.74 -10.54
C LYS A 208 27.48 21.64 -11.00
N THR A 209 27.92 20.80 -11.92
CA THR A 209 27.22 19.57 -12.31
C THR A 209 28.09 18.38 -11.90
N THR A 210 27.77 17.72 -10.79
CA THR A 210 28.45 16.50 -10.36
C THR A 210 27.46 15.37 -10.16
N GLU A 211 27.81 14.16 -10.61
CA GLU A 211 26.95 12.98 -10.63
C GLU A 211 26.82 12.28 -9.25
N ASN A 212 27.63 12.64 -8.25
CA ASN A 212 27.65 11.98 -6.94
C ASN A 212 26.86 12.76 -5.87
N MET A 213 25.58 12.42 -5.72
CA MET A 213 24.56 13.14 -4.96
C MET A 213 24.78 13.24 -3.43
N ASN A 214 25.67 12.44 -2.83
CA ASN A 214 25.83 12.38 -1.35
C ASN A 214 26.81 13.42 -0.79
N VAL A 215 27.82 13.83 -1.56
CA VAL A 215 28.83 14.85 -1.14
C VAL A 215 28.35 16.26 -1.49
N THR A 216 27.52 16.38 -2.53
CA THR A 216 26.98 17.66 -3.03
C THR A 216 26.03 18.36 -2.06
N THR A 217 25.30 17.61 -1.23
CA THR A 217 24.32 18.19 -0.29
C THR A 217 25.00 18.94 0.86
N ALA A 218 26.13 18.45 1.37
CA ALA A 218 26.89 19.14 2.43
C ALA A 218 27.53 20.45 1.93
N LEU A 219 27.99 20.45 0.67
CA LEU A 219 28.66 21.58 0.02
C LEU A 219 27.74 22.74 -0.35
N GLN A 220 26.46 22.48 -0.66
CA GLN A 220 25.51 23.54 -0.96
C GLN A 220 25.26 24.47 0.24
N THR A 221 25.48 24.00 1.46
CA THR A 221 25.21 24.78 2.68
C THR A 221 26.44 25.57 3.16
N VAL A 222 27.66 25.09 2.92
CA VAL A 222 28.87 25.66 3.55
C VAL A 222 29.56 26.73 2.68
N TYR A 223 29.64 26.58 1.35
CA TYR A 223 30.48 27.46 0.49
C TYR A 223 29.72 28.55 -0.27
N PHE A 224 28.39 28.53 -0.29
CA PHE A 224 27.62 29.56 -0.98
C PHE A 224 27.62 30.97 -0.33
N PRO A 225 27.89 31.18 0.98
CA PRO A 225 27.88 32.55 1.52
C PRO A 225 29.05 33.41 1.02
N GLU A 226 30.27 32.88 0.97
CA GLU A 226 31.47 33.66 0.64
C GLU A 226 31.62 33.93 -0.87
N LEU A 227 31.13 33.03 -1.72
CA LEU A 227 31.16 33.17 -3.18
C LEU A 227 29.99 33.99 -3.75
N MET A 228 29.12 34.54 -2.89
CA MET A 228 27.93 35.32 -3.27
C MET A 228 28.03 36.82 -2.90
N LEU A 229 29.21 37.28 -2.47
CA LEU A 229 29.50 38.69 -2.28
C LEU A 229 30.13 39.27 -3.55
N ASN A 230 29.58 40.37 -4.05
CA ASN A 230 30.23 41.15 -5.09
C ASN A 230 31.48 41.86 -4.52
N HIS A 231 32.31 42.50 -5.36
CA HIS A 231 33.50 43.24 -4.92
C HIS A 231 33.23 44.38 -3.90
N ASN A 232 31.96 44.71 -3.64
CA ASN A 232 31.52 45.73 -2.69
C ASN A 232 30.90 45.16 -1.40
N GLY A 233 30.82 43.82 -1.24
CA GLY A 233 30.29 43.19 -0.04
C GLY A 233 28.76 43.11 0.05
N ASP A 234 28.04 43.28 -1.06
CA ASP A 234 26.57 43.11 -1.09
C ASP A 234 26.15 41.70 -1.55
N TRP A 235 25.00 41.24 -1.05
CA TRP A 235 24.36 39.99 -1.44
C TRP A 235 23.69 40.11 -2.81
N TYR A 236 23.85 39.10 -3.68
CA TYR A 236 23.03 38.99 -4.90
C TYR A 236 21.57 38.62 -4.55
N GLU A 237 20.61 39.44 -4.98
CA GLU A 237 19.18 39.16 -4.79
C GLU A 237 18.72 37.89 -5.56
N ASN A 238 18.15 36.96 -4.79
CA ASN A 238 17.48 35.70 -5.15
C ASN A 238 16.97 35.53 -6.59
N MET A 239 17.39 34.45 -7.29
CA MET A 239 16.54 33.80 -8.31
C MET A 239 16.76 32.28 -8.49
N ASN A 240 15.68 31.55 -8.18
CA ASN A 240 15.14 30.31 -8.77
C ASN A 240 15.97 29.01 -8.81
N PHE A 241 15.73 28.14 -7.80
CA PHE A 241 15.95 26.70 -7.89
C PHE A 241 14.78 26.01 -8.62
N ARG A 242 15.01 25.51 -9.84
CA ARG A 242 14.10 24.52 -10.44
C ARG A 242 14.38 23.15 -9.84
N GLN A 243 13.62 22.77 -8.82
CA GLN A 243 13.50 21.38 -8.37
C GLN A 243 12.75 20.56 -9.44
N GLY A 244 13.49 19.77 -10.21
CA GLY A 244 12.92 18.69 -10.99
C GLY A 244 12.97 17.38 -10.21
N TYR A 245 12.03 17.15 -9.29
CA TYR A 245 11.47 15.82 -8.95
C TYR A 245 10.32 16.01 -7.95
N LYS A 246 9.06 15.88 -8.43
CA LYS A 246 7.86 15.89 -7.58
C LYS A 246 7.73 14.55 -6.84
N GLY A 247 8.42 14.41 -5.71
CA GLY A 247 8.01 13.49 -4.65
C GLY A 247 6.87 14.11 -3.86
N LYS A 248 5.78 13.36 -3.63
CA LYS A 248 4.61 13.83 -2.87
C LYS A 248 5.01 14.15 -1.42
N PRO A 249 4.60 15.29 -0.83
CA PRO A 249 4.82 15.52 0.59
C PRO A 249 3.91 14.63 1.43
N CYS A 250 4.52 13.88 2.35
CA CYS A 250 3.82 13.24 3.46
C CYS A 250 3.27 14.33 4.38
N ARG A 251 2.01 14.16 4.75
CA ARG A 251 1.25 15.02 5.65
C ARG A 251 1.80 14.82 7.06
N ALA A 252 2.40 15.84 7.65
CA ALA A 252 2.71 15.90 9.08
C ALA A 252 1.88 17.05 9.67
N ASP A 253 0.95 16.66 10.55
CA ASP A 253 0.09 17.55 11.30
C ASP A 253 0.94 18.33 12.32
N PHE A 254 0.94 19.65 12.23
CA PHE A 254 1.43 20.52 13.30
C PHE A 254 0.24 20.97 14.16
N ASN A 255 0.10 20.32 15.31
CA ASN A 255 -0.59 20.87 16.48
C ASN A 255 0.43 21.68 17.29
N GLY A 256 -0.01 22.82 17.81
CA GLY A 256 0.35 23.24 19.16
C GLY A 256 1.12 24.55 19.30
N HIS A 257 0.35 25.54 19.76
CA HIS A 257 0.67 26.54 20.80
C HIS A 257 1.63 27.69 20.51
#